data_AF-A0A1M3LZC9-F1
#
_entry.id   AF-A0A1M3LZC9-F1
#
_cell.length_a   1.000
_cell.length_b   1.000
_cell.length_c   1.000
_cell.angle_alpha   90.00
_cell.angle_beta   90.00
_cell.angle_gamma   90.00
#
_symmetry.space_group_name_H-M   'P 1'
#
loop_
_entity.id
_entity.type
_entity.pdbx_description
1 polymer ?
#
loop_
_entity_poly.entity_id
_entity_poly.type
_entity_poly.pdbx_seq_one_letter_code
_entity_poly.pdbx_strand_id
1 'polypeptide(L)'
;MRRPIALVAILSLLAGPAFAQAKFKRCLTKPEVKVEKLVRHGIFLREGGNRCDTDYNPGTAKMWKDFDTKFGPRLAQQTASRKKVFDREFKGNALEVMTYFDGRLVTYYRYYPLSVSYCGQVDKLLKEVTQRGWNAFAKQSEIVQADVVTDMKICQ
;
A
#
# COMPACT_ATOMS: atom_id res chain seq x y z
N MET A 1 38.64 -30.57 52.29
CA MET A 1 37.31 -30.38 51.68
C MET A 1 37.17 -28.93 51.22
N ARG A 2 37.46 -28.61 49.96
CA ARG A 2 37.29 -27.27 49.38
C ARG A 2 36.59 -27.39 48.03
N ARG A 3 35.49 -26.65 47.92
CA ARG A 3 34.42 -26.71 46.92
C ARG A 3 34.86 -26.12 45.57
N PRO A 4 34.60 -26.77 44.42
CA PRO A 4 34.57 -26.13 43.12
C PRO A 4 33.11 -25.86 42.73
N ILE A 5 32.55 -24.70 43.12
CA ILE A 5 31.18 -24.31 42.72
C ILE A 5 31.18 -23.05 41.83
N ALA A 6 32.32 -22.38 41.65
CA ALA A 6 32.34 -21.06 41.00
C ALA A 6 32.39 -21.07 39.46
N LEU A 7 32.57 -22.22 38.78
CA LEU A 7 32.85 -22.24 37.33
C LEU A 7 31.62 -22.41 36.40
N VAL A 8 30.43 -22.70 36.94
CA VAL A 8 29.24 -22.98 36.11
C VAL A 8 28.42 -21.71 35.80
N ALA A 9 28.60 -20.62 36.55
CA ALA A 9 27.79 -19.41 36.39
C ALA A 9 28.20 -18.52 35.18
N ILE A 10 29.43 -18.66 34.66
CA ILE A 10 29.95 -17.75 33.62
C ILE A 10 29.52 -18.19 32.20
N LEU A 11 29.18 -19.45 31.99
CA LEU A 11 28.73 -19.96 30.68
C LEU A 11 27.28 -19.60 30.32
N SER A 12 26.51 -19.04 31.26
CA SER A 12 25.10 -18.66 31.03
C SER A 12 24.93 -17.27 30.39
N LEU A 13 26.01 -16.49 30.29
CA LEU A 13 25.98 -15.10 29.78
C LEU A 13 26.38 -14.95 28.30
N LEU A 14 26.67 -16.06 27.62
CA LEU A 14 26.99 -16.06 26.17
C LEU A 14 25.79 -16.41 25.28
N ALA A 15 24.59 -16.53 25.85
CA ALA A 15 23.36 -16.55 25.07
C ALA A 15 23.05 -15.13 24.57
N GLY A 16 23.86 -14.65 23.62
CA GLY A 16 23.48 -13.49 22.82
C GLY A 16 22.13 -13.75 22.17
N PRO A 17 21.30 -12.72 21.93
CA PRO A 17 20.04 -12.90 21.24
C PRO A 17 20.35 -13.56 19.91
N ALA A 18 19.96 -14.83 19.78
CA ALA A 18 19.92 -15.48 18.49
C ALA A 18 19.04 -14.58 17.64
N PHE A 19 19.66 -13.85 16.71
CA PHE A 19 18.96 -13.16 15.65
C PHE A 19 18.26 -14.26 14.88
N ALA A 20 17.05 -14.62 15.33
CA ALA A 20 16.13 -15.42 14.56
C ALA A 20 16.04 -14.69 13.22
N GLN A 21 16.67 -15.26 12.19
CA GLN A 21 16.46 -14.82 10.83
C GLN A 21 14.96 -14.96 10.61
N ALA A 22 14.24 -13.85 10.79
CA ALA A 22 12.81 -13.82 10.65
C ALA A 22 12.54 -14.30 9.22
N LYS A 23 12.04 -15.53 9.12
CA LYS A 23 11.72 -16.16 7.85
C LYS A 23 10.73 -15.24 7.15
N PHE A 24 11.07 -14.78 5.94
CA PHE A 24 10.20 -13.94 5.14
C PHE A 24 8.84 -14.64 5.01
N LYS A 25 7.79 -13.98 5.48
CA LYS A 25 6.44 -14.55 5.50
C LYS A 25 5.86 -14.57 4.08
N ARG A 26 6.33 -13.65 3.23
CA ARG A 26 5.87 -13.42 1.85
C ARG A 26 4.33 -13.31 1.80
N CYS A 27 3.75 -12.71 2.83
CA CYS A 27 2.33 -12.46 2.95
C CYS A 27 2.06 -11.14 3.66
N LEU A 28 0.87 -10.58 3.45
CA LEU A 28 0.39 -9.36 4.10
C LEU A 28 -0.49 -9.70 5.30
N THR A 29 -0.26 -9.03 6.42
CA THR A 29 -1.19 -8.99 7.56
C THR A 29 -2.41 -8.13 7.24
N LYS A 30 -3.50 -8.24 8.02
CA LYS A 30 -4.72 -7.43 7.80
C LYS A 30 -4.45 -5.91 7.75
N PRO A 31 -3.62 -5.31 8.63
CA PRO A 31 -3.26 -3.90 8.52
C PRO A 31 -2.51 -3.57 7.23
N GLU A 32 -1.63 -4.47 6.77
CA GLU A 32 -0.83 -4.25 5.56
C GLU A 32 -1.69 -4.36 4.29
N VAL A 33 -2.69 -5.23 4.30
CA VAL A 33 -3.73 -5.26 3.24
C VAL A 33 -4.45 -3.92 3.17
N LYS A 34 -4.78 -3.32 4.31
CA LYS A 34 -5.44 -2.00 4.34
C LYS A 34 -4.54 -0.92 3.75
N VAL A 35 -3.25 -0.92 4.09
CA VAL A 35 -2.26 -0.01 3.51
C VAL A 35 -2.17 -0.20 1.99
N GLU A 36 -2.07 -1.45 1.51
CA GLU A 36 -1.98 -1.75 0.09
C GLU A 36 -3.24 -1.27 -0.66
N LYS A 37 -4.44 -1.52 -0.11
CA LYS A 37 -5.71 -1.05 -0.67
C LYS A 37 -5.72 0.48 -0.82
N LEU A 38 -5.27 1.20 0.21
CA LEU A 38 -5.20 2.68 0.17
C LEU A 38 -4.26 3.18 -0.94
N VAL A 39 -3.06 2.58 -1.06
CA VAL A 39 -2.09 2.98 -2.10
C VAL A 39 -2.64 2.71 -3.49
N ARG A 40 -3.21 1.51 -3.72
CA ARG A 40 -3.79 1.15 -5.02
C ARG A 40 -4.98 2.01 -5.40
N HIS A 41 -5.84 2.35 -4.45
CA HIS A 41 -6.97 3.26 -4.67
C HIS A 41 -6.50 4.67 -5.03
N GLY A 42 -5.43 5.15 -4.40
CA GLY A 42 -4.80 6.42 -4.77
C GLY A 42 -4.28 6.41 -6.21
N ILE A 43 -3.61 5.35 -6.64
CA ILE A 43 -3.16 5.19 -8.03
C ILE A 43 -4.37 5.17 -8.98
N PHE A 44 -5.43 4.41 -8.65
CA PHE A 44 -6.65 4.34 -9.44
C PHE A 44 -7.29 5.73 -9.64
N LEU A 45 -7.53 6.48 -8.56
CA LEU A 45 -8.14 7.81 -8.65
C LEU A 45 -7.25 8.82 -9.39
N ARG A 46 -5.92 8.73 -9.25
CA ARG A 46 -4.97 9.54 -10.00
C ARG A 46 -5.05 9.25 -11.50
N GLU A 47 -4.90 7.99 -11.90
CA GLU A 47 -4.88 7.61 -13.31
C GLU A 47 -6.25 7.81 -13.95
N GLY A 48 -7.33 7.42 -13.26
CA GLY A 48 -8.70 7.65 -13.71
C GLY A 48 -9.00 9.14 -13.85
N GLY A 49 -8.70 9.94 -12.83
CA GLY A 49 -8.98 11.37 -12.82
C GLY A 49 -8.26 12.13 -13.94
N ASN A 50 -6.99 11.78 -14.21
CA ASN A 50 -6.23 12.38 -15.30
C ASN A 50 -6.76 11.99 -16.68
N ARG A 51 -7.14 10.73 -16.88
CA ARG A 51 -7.60 10.24 -18.20
C ARG A 51 -9.00 10.69 -18.55
N CYS A 52 -9.87 10.86 -17.55
CA CYS A 52 -11.25 11.26 -17.76
C CYS A 52 -11.44 12.78 -17.89
N ASP A 53 -10.40 13.58 -17.65
CA ASP A 53 -10.50 15.04 -17.55
C ASP A 53 -10.83 15.71 -18.90
N THR A 54 -10.18 15.31 -19.99
CA THR A 54 -10.30 16.03 -21.27
C THR A 54 -11.65 15.79 -21.95
N ASP A 55 -12.01 14.52 -22.19
CA ASP A 55 -13.07 14.17 -23.14
C ASP A 55 -14.37 13.70 -22.46
N TYR A 56 -14.37 13.49 -21.14
CA TYR A 56 -15.51 12.90 -20.44
C TYR A 56 -16.04 13.78 -19.30
N ASN A 57 -15.21 14.09 -18.31
CA ASN A 57 -15.60 14.82 -17.11
C ASN A 57 -14.53 15.86 -16.74
N PRO A 58 -14.57 17.06 -17.34
CA PRO A 58 -13.62 18.13 -17.03
C PRO A 58 -13.56 18.48 -15.54
N GLY A 59 -12.34 18.57 -15.01
CA GLY A 59 -12.06 18.92 -13.63
C GLY A 59 -11.71 17.72 -12.73
N THR A 60 -11.85 16.48 -13.20
CA THR A 60 -11.47 15.29 -12.42
C THR A 60 -9.97 15.27 -12.08
N ALA A 61 -9.09 15.71 -12.98
CA ALA A 61 -7.66 15.79 -12.68
C ALA A 61 -7.38 16.79 -11.56
N LYS A 62 -8.08 17.93 -11.57
CA LYS A 62 -7.98 18.94 -10.52
C LYS A 62 -8.52 18.41 -9.19
N MET A 63 -9.66 17.71 -9.17
CA MET A 63 -10.22 17.12 -7.95
C MET A 63 -9.23 16.17 -7.27
N TRP A 64 -8.56 15.30 -8.04
CA TRP A 64 -7.50 14.45 -7.51
C TRP A 64 -6.34 15.28 -6.96
N LYS A 65 -5.85 16.26 -7.72
CA LYS A 65 -4.74 17.13 -7.30
C LYS A 65 -5.04 17.89 -6.01
N ASP A 66 -6.25 18.43 -5.86
CA ASP A 66 -6.67 19.14 -4.65
C ASP A 66 -6.73 18.17 -3.44
N PHE A 67 -7.24 16.95 -3.65
CA PHE A 67 -7.25 15.91 -2.63
C PHE A 67 -5.84 15.50 -2.20
N ASP A 68 -4.95 15.25 -3.17
CA ASP A 68 -3.54 14.91 -2.93
C ASP A 68 -2.79 16.07 -2.26
N THR A 69 -3.07 17.31 -2.62
CA THR A 69 -2.49 18.47 -1.94
C THR A 69 -2.90 18.53 -0.47
N LYS A 70 -4.19 18.26 -0.17
CA LYS A 70 -4.74 18.31 1.19
C LYS A 70 -4.29 17.12 2.06
N PHE A 71 -4.21 15.92 1.48
CA PHE A 71 -3.95 14.68 2.21
C PHE A 71 -2.63 13.99 1.84
N GLY A 72 -1.78 14.66 1.07
CA GLY A 72 -0.48 14.18 0.59
C GLY A 72 0.42 13.63 1.69
N PRO A 73 0.54 14.27 2.87
CA PRO A 73 1.29 13.70 3.99
C PRO A 73 0.76 12.33 4.45
N ARG A 74 -0.57 12.12 4.43
CA ARG A 74 -1.19 10.83 4.78
C ARG A 74 -0.97 9.79 3.69
N LEU A 75 -1.10 10.17 2.42
CA LEU A 75 -0.80 9.28 1.28
C LEU A 75 0.66 8.84 1.31
N ALA A 76 1.60 9.78 1.51
CA ALA A 76 3.02 9.51 1.67
C ALA A 76 3.29 8.56 2.85
N GLN A 77 2.59 8.71 3.97
CA GLN A 77 2.69 7.78 5.10
C GLN A 77 2.24 6.36 4.74
N GLN A 78 1.19 6.20 3.94
CA GLN A 78 0.76 4.87 3.48
C GLN A 78 1.79 4.27 2.53
N THR A 79 2.32 5.04 1.58
CA THR A 79 3.39 4.59 0.68
C THR A 79 4.66 4.20 1.44
N ALA A 80 5.05 4.97 2.47
CA ALA A 80 6.18 4.63 3.32
C ALA A 80 5.93 3.35 4.13
N SER A 81 4.69 3.16 4.63
CA SER A 81 4.30 1.92 5.32
C SER A 81 4.37 0.73 4.39
N ARG A 82 3.84 0.85 3.17
CA ARG A 82 3.95 -0.18 2.12
C ARG A 82 5.40 -0.51 1.81
N LYS A 83 6.25 0.50 1.63
CA LYS A 83 7.68 0.30 1.40
C LYS A 83 8.33 -0.53 2.51
N LYS A 84 8.03 -0.26 3.79
CA LYS A 84 8.54 -1.07 4.90
C LYS A 84 8.13 -2.54 4.82
N VAL A 85 6.90 -2.81 4.37
CA VAL A 85 6.42 -4.19 4.16
C VAL A 85 7.23 -4.86 3.05
N PHE A 86 7.43 -4.18 1.93
CA PHE A 86 8.19 -4.73 0.81
C PHE A 86 9.66 -4.93 1.16
N ASP A 87 10.28 -3.96 1.83
CA ASP A 87 11.66 -4.05 2.32
C ASP A 87 11.83 -5.22 3.31
N ARG A 88 10.81 -5.49 4.13
CA ARG A 88 10.81 -6.63 5.06
C ARG A 88 10.66 -7.96 4.35
N GLU A 89 9.69 -8.09 3.44
CA GLU A 89 9.31 -9.38 2.83
C GLU A 89 10.15 -9.77 1.60
N PHE A 90 10.72 -8.79 0.90
CA PHE A 90 11.43 -8.96 -0.38
C PHE A 90 12.85 -8.36 -0.35
N LYS A 91 13.55 -8.46 0.78
CA LYS A 91 14.93 -7.94 0.95
C LYS A 91 15.79 -8.18 -0.30
N GLY A 92 16.49 -7.14 -0.75
CA GLY A 92 17.32 -7.16 -1.97
C GLY A 92 16.60 -6.67 -3.22
N ASN A 93 15.30 -6.97 -3.38
CA ASN A 93 14.54 -6.65 -4.60
C ASN A 93 13.30 -5.77 -4.32
N ALA A 94 13.16 -5.21 -3.12
CA ALA A 94 11.95 -4.50 -2.71
C ALA A 94 11.55 -3.36 -3.67
N LEU A 95 12.53 -2.60 -4.18
CA LEU A 95 12.27 -1.54 -5.17
C LEU A 95 11.79 -2.10 -6.51
N GLU A 96 12.39 -3.19 -6.98
CA GLU A 96 12.01 -3.87 -8.22
C GLU A 96 10.56 -4.38 -8.11
N VAL A 97 10.24 -5.08 -7.02
CA VAL A 97 8.89 -5.63 -6.78
C VAL A 97 7.87 -4.49 -6.65
N MET A 98 8.18 -3.42 -5.92
CA MET A 98 7.30 -2.26 -5.80
C MET A 98 7.06 -1.59 -7.15
N THR A 99 8.12 -1.37 -7.93
CA THR A 99 8.04 -0.78 -9.28
C THR A 99 7.24 -1.67 -10.23
N TYR A 100 7.42 -3.00 -10.14
CA TYR A 100 6.62 -3.96 -10.90
C TYR A 100 5.12 -3.83 -10.57
N PHE A 101 4.76 -3.83 -9.29
CA PHE A 101 3.35 -3.68 -8.89
C PHE A 101 2.77 -2.33 -9.31
N ASP A 102 3.48 -1.23 -9.07
CA ASP A 102 3.00 0.10 -9.43
C ASP A 102 2.91 0.31 -10.93
N GLY A 103 3.92 -0.15 -11.68
CA GLY A 103 3.94 -0.13 -13.13
C GLY A 103 2.76 -0.92 -13.70
N ARG A 104 2.50 -2.12 -13.19
CA ARG A 104 1.37 -2.95 -13.61
C ARG A 104 0.03 -2.29 -13.30
N LEU A 105 -0.14 -1.67 -12.13
CA LEU A 105 -1.37 -0.95 -11.75
C LEU A 105 -1.59 0.27 -12.63
N VAL A 106 -0.57 1.12 -12.80
CA VAL A 106 -0.62 2.31 -13.66
C VAL A 106 -0.94 1.90 -15.10
N THR A 107 -0.26 0.88 -15.61
CA THR A 107 -0.51 0.31 -16.94
C THR A 107 -1.96 -0.15 -17.05
N TYR A 108 -2.43 -1.00 -16.14
CA TYR A 108 -3.80 -1.50 -16.13
C TYR A 108 -4.84 -0.36 -16.15
N TYR A 109 -4.71 0.62 -15.25
CA TYR A 109 -5.65 1.75 -15.20
C TYR A 109 -5.54 2.70 -16.38
N ARG A 110 -4.40 2.74 -17.09
CA ARG A 110 -4.22 3.49 -18.34
C ARG A 110 -4.73 2.78 -19.58
N TYR A 111 -4.77 1.46 -19.57
CA TYR A 111 -5.29 0.67 -20.68
C TYR A 111 -6.77 0.31 -20.52
N TYR A 112 -7.34 0.51 -19.32
CA TYR A 112 -8.77 0.32 -19.12
C TYR A 112 -9.57 1.19 -20.12
N PRO A 113 -10.50 0.62 -20.90
CA PRO A 113 -11.26 1.37 -21.89
C PRO A 113 -12.01 2.54 -21.25
N LEU A 114 -11.82 3.75 -21.79
CA LEU A 114 -12.60 4.90 -21.36
C LEU A 114 -14.01 4.79 -21.92
N SER A 115 -14.98 5.11 -21.07
CA SER A 115 -16.39 5.17 -21.42
C SER A 115 -17.08 6.17 -20.51
N VAL A 116 -18.26 6.62 -20.91
CA VAL A 116 -19.10 7.49 -20.08
C VAL A 116 -19.36 6.86 -18.71
N SER A 117 -19.60 5.53 -18.66
CA SER A 117 -19.82 4.82 -17.40
C SER A 117 -18.56 4.79 -16.53
N TYR A 118 -17.41 4.42 -17.09
CA TYR A 118 -16.14 4.38 -16.35
C TYR A 118 -15.78 5.76 -15.80
N CYS A 119 -15.79 6.77 -16.68
CA CYS A 119 -15.42 8.11 -16.27
C CYS A 119 -16.45 8.76 -15.35
N GLY A 120 -17.75 8.47 -15.51
CA GLY A 120 -18.79 8.89 -14.58
C GLY A 120 -18.62 8.27 -13.19
N GLN A 121 -18.16 7.02 -13.11
CA GLN A 121 -17.82 6.40 -11.83
C GLN A 121 -16.60 7.07 -11.18
N VAL A 122 -15.54 7.32 -11.94
CA VAL A 122 -14.35 8.03 -11.44
C VAL A 122 -14.70 9.43 -10.93
N ASP A 123 -15.47 10.19 -11.69
CA ASP A 123 -15.97 11.52 -11.29
C ASP A 123 -16.77 11.46 -9.98
N LYS A 124 -17.71 10.50 -9.87
CA LYS A 124 -18.48 10.30 -8.64
C LYS A 124 -17.59 10.01 -7.43
N LEU A 125 -16.60 9.14 -7.59
CA LEU A 125 -15.67 8.79 -6.51
C LEU A 125 -14.81 9.99 -6.11
N LEU A 126 -14.31 10.74 -7.09
CA LEU A 126 -13.53 11.96 -6.86
C LEU A 126 -14.35 13.03 -6.14
N LYS A 127 -15.58 13.32 -6.59
CA LYS A 127 -16.50 14.23 -5.91
C LYS A 127 -16.74 13.83 -4.47
N GLU A 128 -16.94 12.54 -4.20
CA GLU A 128 -17.15 12.07 -2.83
C GLU A 128 -15.91 12.28 -1.95
N VAL A 129 -14.70 11.96 -2.41
CA VAL A 129 -13.48 12.19 -1.60
C VAL A 129 -13.13 13.67 -1.47
N THR A 130 -13.45 14.50 -2.47
CA THR A 130 -13.31 15.96 -2.36
C THR A 130 -14.23 16.53 -1.29
N GLN A 131 -15.48 16.07 -1.22
CA GLN A 131 -16.47 16.55 -0.25
C GLN A 131 -16.23 16.02 1.17
N ARG A 132 -15.95 14.72 1.29
CA ARG A 132 -15.91 14.00 2.58
C ARG A 132 -14.50 13.73 3.10
N GLY A 133 -13.49 13.98 2.28
CA GLY A 133 -12.09 13.85 2.65
C GLY A 133 -11.63 12.41 2.90
N TRP A 134 -10.61 12.28 3.75
CA TRP A 134 -9.88 11.03 3.97
C TRP A 134 -10.74 9.83 4.39
N ASN A 135 -11.78 10.04 5.19
CA ASN A 135 -12.60 8.92 5.67
C ASN A 135 -13.40 8.28 4.52
N ALA A 136 -13.90 9.09 3.57
CA ALA A 136 -14.52 8.56 2.37
C ALA A 136 -13.50 7.86 1.47
N PHE A 137 -12.31 8.43 1.30
CA PHE A 137 -11.23 7.78 0.54
C PHE A 137 -10.87 6.39 1.13
N ALA A 138 -10.71 6.31 2.45
CA ALA A 138 -10.42 5.05 3.12
C ALA A 138 -11.56 4.02 2.95
N LYS A 139 -12.83 4.46 3.07
CA LYS A 139 -13.98 3.59 2.85
C LYS A 139 -14.07 3.11 1.40
N GLN A 140 -13.85 4.00 0.43
CA GLN A 140 -13.82 3.63 -0.99
C GLN A 140 -12.73 2.59 -1.27
N SER A 141 -11.53 2.74 -0.69
CA SER A 141 -10.43 1.79 -0.88
C SER A 141 -10.75 0.36 -0.40
N GLU A 142 -11.73 0.19 0.49
CA GLU A 142 -12.14 -1.14 0.95
C GLU A 142 -13.08 -1.85 -0.04
N ILE A 143 -13.77 -1.08 -0.89
CA ILE A 143 -14.91 -1.52 -1.73
C ILE A 143 -14.58 -1.47 -3.23
N VAL A 144 -13.80 -0.49 -3.67
CA VAL A 144 -13.51 -0.22 -5.09
C VAL A 144 -12.27 -0.99 -5.55
N GLN A 145 -12.34 -1.48 -6.79
CA GLN A 145 -11.38 -2.37 -7.46
C GLN A 145 -9.92 -2.21 -7.02
N ALA A 146 -9.43 -3.23 -6.32
CA ALA A 146 -8.09 -3.82 -6.43
C ALA A 146 -8.07 -4.97 -5.41
N ASP A 147 -8.31 -6.20 -5.86
CA ASP A 147 -8.16 -7.37 -4.98
C ASP A 147 -6.68 -7.57 -4.69
N VAL A 148 -6.20 -6.87 -3.66
CA VAL A 148 -4.92 -7.11 -3.00
C VAL A 148 -4.77 -8.59 -2.67
N VAL A 149 -5.89 -9.23 -2.32
CA VAL A 149 -5.98 -10.66 -1.97
C VAL A 149 -5.76 -11.60 -3.16
N THR A 150 -5.98 -11.15 -4.39
CA THR A 150 -5.71 -11.91 -5.62
C THR A 150 -4.24 -11.80 -6.02
N ASP A 151 -3.64 -10.64 -5.75
CA ASP A 151 -2.26 -10.34 -6.13
C ASP A 151 -1.21 -10.69 -5.08
N MET A 152 -1.60 -10.76 -3.82
CA MET A 152 -0.69 -10.96 -2.69
C MET A 152 -1.27 -11.96 -1.70
N LYS A 153 -0.40 -12.86 -1.21
CA LYS A 153 -0.77 -13.82 -0.16
C LYS A 153 -1.14 -13.08 1.12
N ILE A 154 -2.21 -13.49 1.77
CA ILE A 154 -2.61 -12.97 3.09
C ILE A 154 -2.10 -13.92 4.17
N CYS A 155 -1.53 -13.37 5.24
CA CYS A 155 -1.12 -14.16 6.40
C CYS A 155 -2.38 -14.67 7.11
N GLN A 156 -2.46 -15.99 7.27
CA GLN A 156 -3.48 -16.66 8.08
C GLN A 156 -3.06 -16.67 9.55
#